data_AF-A0A931STH2-F1
#
_entry.id   AF-A0A931STH2-F1
#
_cell.length_a   1.000
_cell.length_b   1.000
_cell.length_c   1.000
_cell.angle_alpha   90.00
_cell.angle_beta   90.00
_cell.angle_gamma   90.00
#
_symmetry.space_group_name_H-M   'P 1'
#
loop_
_entity.id
_entity.type
_entity.pdbx_description
1 polymer ?
#
loop_
_entity_poly.entity_id
_entity_poly.type
_entity_poly.pdbx_seq_one_letter_code
_entity_poly.pdbx_strand_id
1 'polypeptide(L)'
;MQLRDIIPFLGIILVLAALVGAVGGIVYLVLKLRAGERITFPTRLLFRLYLYVISLISLVTLVAGLSNLVQAGLGAALGKEFSYNPVYVAEPFRPAPEPVKGEPPTVDPKADEELRQKGLDRALKEGLLNGLSLSIVGAAVLALHTWSRRRLETEEERRGIPHRVYLILLLALFGVVTLVTLPSAIYESLRYYLLDTMRQDYGNRPGGALATALVALPVWAYYLRGAIGMLRKGNGD
;
A
#
# COMPACT_ATOMS: atom_id res chain seq x y z
N MET A 1 -0.86 -6.22 8.72
CA MET A 1 -1.62 -6.64 7.52
C MET A 1 -1.10 -8.02 7.11
N GLN A 2 -1.90 -9.08 7.17
CA GLN A 2 -1.39 -10.39 6.76
C GLN A 2 -1.14 -10.36 5.25
N LEU A 3 -0.21 -11.16 4.72
CA LEU A 3 0.07 -11.26 3.27
C LEU A 3 -1.24 -11.48 2.47
N ARG A 4 -2.22 -12.16 3.09
CA ARG A 4 -3.57 -12.41 2.58
C ARG A 4 -4.44 -11.15 2.41
N ASP A 5 -4.21 -10.10 3.19
CA ASP A 5 -4.96 -8.83 3.10
C ASP A 5 -4.29 -7.84 2.13
N ILE A 6 -2.99 -8.00 1.86
CA ILE A 6 -2.25 -7.20 0.88
C ILE A 6 -2.59 -7.62 -0.55
N ILE A 7 -2.74 -8.94 -0.79
CA ILE A 7 -3.05 -9.51 -2.11
C ILE A 7 -4.31 -8.91 -2.77
N PRO A 8 -5.46 -8.71 -2.09
CA PRO A 8 -6.62 -8.10 -2.72
C PRO A 8 -6.43 -6.62 -3.05
N PHE A 9 -5.74 -5.83 -2.20
CA PHE A 9 -5.48 -4.41 -2.49
C PHE A 9 -4.43 -4.23 -3.60
N LEU A 10 -3.34 -5.00 -3.59
CA LEU A 10 -2.37 -5.02 -4.70
C LEU A 10 -3.02 -5.52 -5.98
N GLY A 11 -3.91 -6.52 -5.90
CA GLY A 11 -4.71 -7.01 -7.02
C GLY A 11 -5.64 -5.94 -7.59
N ILE A 12 -6.40 -5.23 -6.75
CA ILE A 12 -7.27 -4.12 -7.18
C ILE A 12 -6.45 -2.98 -7.78
N ILE A 13 -5.31 -2.64 -7.20
CA ILE A 13 -4.42 -1.59 -7.72
C ILE A 13 -3.81 -2.01 -9.06
N LEU A 14 -3.36 -3.26 -9.21
CA LEU A 14 -2.87 -3.81 -10.48
C LEU A 14 -3.97 -3.84 -11.53
N VAL A 15 -5.18 -4.24 -11.15
CA VAL A 15 -6.35 -4.26 -12.05
C VAL A 15 -6.70 -2.84 -12.48
N LEU A 16 -6.75 -1.87 -11.57
CA LEU A 16 -7.04 -0.47 -11.90
C LEU A 16 -5.92 0.16 -12.75
N ALA A 17 -4.65 -0.09 -12.43
CA ALA A 17 -3.52 0.36 -13.23
C ALA A 17 -3.52 -0.27 -14.63
N ALA A 18 -3.84 -1.57 -14.72
CA ALA A 18 -4.03 -2.26 -15.99
C ALA A 18 -5.23 -1.71 -16.76
N LEU A 19 -6.33 -1.37 -16.09
CA LEU A 19 -7.53 -0.81 -16.73
C LEU A 19 -7.23 0.56 -17.31
N VAL A 20 -6.61 1.45 -16.54
CA VAL A 20 -6.26 2.80 -17.02
C VAL A 20 -5.19 2.73 -18.10
N GLY A 21 -4.20 1.83 -17.95
CA GLY A 21 -3.20 1.57 -18.99
C GLY A 21 -3.82 1.02 -20.28
N ALA A 22 -4.78 0.11 -20.18
CA ALA A 22 -5.51 -0.45 -21.32
C ALA A 22 -6.37 0.62 -22.00
N VAL A 23 -7.15 1.40 -21.23
CA VAL A 23 -7.96 2.48 -21.79
C VAL A 23 -7.09 3.53 -22.47
N GLY A 24 -6.00 3.97 -21.83
CA GLY A 24 -5.06 4.93 -22.42
C GLY A 24 -4.36 4.38 -23.67
N GLY A 25 -3.94 3.11 -23.63
CA GLY A 25 -3.34 2.42 -24.76
C GLY A 25 -4.29 2.26 -25.94
N ILE A 26 -5.55 1.88 -25.68
CA ILE A 26 -6.61 1.76 -26.68
C ILE A 26 -6.91 3.12 -27.31
N VAL A 27 -7.08 4.18 -26.51
CA VAL A 27 -7.32 5.53 -27.02
C VAL A 27 -6.17 5.98 -27.93
N TYR A 28 -4.92 5.77 -27.50
CA TYR A 28 -3.74 6.08 -28.32
C TYR A 28 -3.73 5.30 -29.65
N LEU A 29 -4.00 3.99 -29.59
CA LEU A 29 -4.04 3.12 -30.77
C LEU A 29 -5.14 3.56 -31.75
N VAL A 30 -6.34 3.86 -31.26
CA VAL A 30 -7.47 4.32 -32.08
C VAL A 30 -7.13 5.64 -32.78
N LEU A 31 -6.54 6.60 -32.06
CA LEU A 31 -6.14 7.88 -32.65
C LEU A 31 -5.09 7.71 -33.74
N LYS A 32 -4.08 6.85 -33.50
CA LYS A 32 -2.97 6.65 -34.43
C LYS A 32 -3.36 5.80 -35.65
N LEU A 33 -4.24 4.81 -35.47
CA LEU A 33 -4.83 4.03 -36.57
C LEU A 33 -5.73 4.90 -37.45
N ARG A 34 -6.51 5.82 -36.85
CA ARG A 34 -7.29 6.80 -37.63
C ARG A 34 -6.41 7.76 -38.43
N ALA A 35 -5.22 8.06 -37.95
CA ALA A 35 -4.27 8.93 -38.64
C ALA A 35 -3.51 8.24 -39.79
N GLY A 36 -3.66 6.92 -39.98
CA GLY A 36 -2.96 6.18 -41.04
C GLY A 36 -1.45 6.08 -40.86
N GLU A 37 -0.93 6.41 -39.68
CA GLU A 37 0.50 6.42 -39.39
C GLU A 37 1.06 5.02 -39.10
N ARG A 38 2.24 4.73 -39.64
CA ARG A 38 2.98 3.52 -39.24
C ARG A 38 3.44 3.67 -37.78
N ILE A 39 3.05 2.72 -36.93
CA ILE A 39 3.40 2.74 -35.52
C ILE A 39 4.87 2.33 -35.34
N THR A 40 5.77 3.30 -35.30
CA THR A 40 7.16 3.10 -34.86
C THR A 40 7.30 3.53 -33.40
N PHE A 41 7.94 2.68 -32.59
CA PHE A 41 8.23 2.97 -31.19
C PHE A 41 9.71 3.31 -31.05
N PRO A 42 10.07 4.59 -30.88
CA PRO A 42 11.47 4.95 -30.68
C PRO A 42 11.98 4.34 -29.37
N THR A 43 13.16 3.72 -29.39
CA THR A 43 13.78 3.07 -28.23
C THR A 43 13.87 3.99 -27.01
N ARG A 44 14.08 5.29 -27.24
CA ARG A 44 14.10 6.33 -26.21
C ARG A 44 12.76 6.45 -25.47
N LEU A 45 11.64 6.34 -26.16
CA LEU A 45 10.31 6.35 -25.54
C LEU A 45 10.08 5.09 -24.70
N LEU A 46 10.44 3.91 -25.24
CA LEU A 46 10.29 2.63 -24.54
C LEU A 46 11.08 2.63 -23.23
N PHE A 47 12.32 3.08 -23.26
CA PHE A 47 13.15 3.16 -22.05
C PHE A 47 12.58 4.14 -21.02
N ARG A 48 12.05 5.29 -21.44
CA ARG A 48 11.40 6.24 -20.54
C ARG A 48 10.14 5.66 -19.90
N LEU A 49 9.30 4.99 -20.68
CA LEU A 49 8.12 4.30 -20.16
C LEU A 49 8.51 3.25 -19.12
N TYR A 50 9.55 2.46 -19.39
CA TYR A 50 10.13 1.53 -18.40
C TYR A 50 10.51 2.25 -17.10
N LEU A 51 11.25 3.38 -17.18
CA LEU A 51 11.63 4.15 -15.99
C LEU A 51 10.42 4.67 -15.21
N TYR A 52 9.36 5.12 -15.89
CA TYR A 52 8.12 5.57 -15.26
C TYR A 52 7.40 4.42 -14.54
N VAL A 53 7.26 3.27 -15.20
CA VAL A 53 6.59 2.09 -14.64
C VAL A 53 7.35 1.57 -13.42
N ILE A 54 8.67 1.40 -13.52
CA ILE A 54 9.46 0.93 -12.38
C ILE A 54 9.45 1.96 -11.23
N SER A 55 9.49 3.26 -11.52
CA SER A 55 9.33 4.29 -10.48
C SER A 55 7.97 4.19 -9.78
N LEU A 56 6.89 3.95 -10.53
CA LEU A 56 5.56 3.77 -9.97
C LEU A 56 5.50 2.54 -9.05
N ILE A 57 5.97 1.39 -9.52
CA ILE A 57 5.99 0.14 -8.74
C ILE A 57 6.84 0.30 -7.48
N SER A 58 8.00 0.94 -7.60
CA SER A 58 8.92 1.17 -6.49
C SER A 58 8.32 2.11 -5.45
N LEU A 59 7.60 3.15 -5.89
CA LEU A 59 6.87 4.05 -5.00
C LEU A 59 5.75 3.34 -4.26
N VAL A 60 4.96 2.51 -4.93
CA VAL A 60 3.91 1.69 -4.27
C VAL A 60 4.54 0.75 -3.24
N THR A 61 5.65 0.11 -3.59
CA THR A 61 6.41 -0.77 -2.69
C THR A 61 6.91 0.00 -1.46
N LEU A 62 7.47 1.20 -1.67
CA LEU A 62 7.91 2.08 -0.60
C LEU A 62 6.75 2.51 0.31
N VAL A 63 5.60 2.92 -0.26
CA VAL A 63 4.42 3.30 0.54
C VAL A 63 3.90 2.12 1.35
N ALA A 64 3.87 0.90 0.78
CA ALA A 64 3.51 -0.30 1.51
C ALA A 64 4.50 -0.58 2.66
N GLY A 65 5.81 -0.43 2.42
CA GLY A 65 6.84 -0.56 3.45
C GLY A 65 6.67 0.45 4.57
N LEU A 66 6.55 1.74 4.24
CA LEU A 66 6.34 2.81 5.21
C LEU A 66 5.04 2.63 5.99
N SER A 67 3.98 2.15 5.36
CA SER A 67 2.72 1.85 6.05
C SER A 67 2.91 0.75 7.11
N ASN A 68 3.68 -0.29 6.81
CA ASN A 68 3.99 -1.32 7.82
C ASN A 68 4.85 -0.77 8.98
N LEU A 69 5.80 0.13 8.69
CA LEU A 69 6.59 0.79 9.73
C LEU A 69 5.75 1.72 10.61
N VAL A 70 4.84 2.50 10.01
CA VAL A 70 3.89 3.34 10.76
C VAL A 70 2.95 2.45 11.57
N GLN A 71 2.44 1.35 11.03
CA GLN A 71 1.61 0.39 11.76
C GLN A 71 2.36 -0.20 12.96
N ALA A 72 3.64 -0.54 12.81
CA ALA A 72 4.47 -1.00 13.91
C ALA A 72 4.69 0.08 14.97
N GLY A 73 4.94 1.32 14.54
CA GLY A 73 5.05 2.48 15.43
C GLY A 73 3.77 2.75 16.21
N LEU A 74 2.60 2.67 15.55
CA LEU A 74 1.29 2.76 16.20
C LEU A 74 1.08 1.61 17.19
N GLY A 75 1.47 0.38 16.84
CA GLY A 75 1.42 -0.77 17.74
C GLY A 75 2.32 -0.62 18.97
N ALA A 76 3.49 0.01 18.81
CA ALA A 76 4.38 0.30 19.93
C ALA A 76 3.84 1.43 20.83
N ALA A 77 3.24 2.47 20.25
CA ALA A 77 2.78 3.65 20.98
C ALA A 77 1.37 3.50 21.60
N LEU A 78 0.44 2.84 20.90
CA LEU A 78 -0.98 2.73 21.27
C LEU A 78 -1.37 1.32 21.74
N GLY A 79 -0.42 0.39 21.75
CA GLY A 79 -0.61 -1.01 22.11
C GLY A 79 -0.67 -1.92 20.88
N LYS A 80 -0.04 -3.11 20.98
CA LYS A 80 0.09 -4.04 19.84
C LYS A 80 -1.29 -4.42 19.28
N GLU A 81 -2.27 -4.55 20.16
CA GLU A 81 -3.67 -4.88 19.85
C GLU A 81 -4.39 -3.79 19.06
N PHE A 82 -3.94 -2.53 19.12
CA PHE A 82 -4.47 -1.47 18.26
C PHE A 82 -4.11 -1.73 16.79
N SER A 83 -2.96 -2.35 16.54
CA SER A 83 -2.41 -2.49 15.19
C SER A 83 -2.42 -3.91 14.64
N TYR A 84 -2.41 -4.92 15.50
CA TYR A 84 -2.18 -6.31 15.12
C TYR A 84 -3.19 -7.25 15.74
N ASN A 85 -3.53 -8.28 14.99
CA ASN A 85 -4.15 -9.49 15.51
C ASN A 85 -3.04 -10.51 15.85
N PRO A 86 -3.21 -11.29 16.93
CA PRO A 86 -2.23 -12.30 17.31
C PRO A 86 -2.06 -13.34 16.21
N VAL A 87 -0.82 -13.61 15.81
CA VAL A 87 -0.48 -14.67 14.86
C VAL A 87 -0.04 -15.90 15.64
N TYR A 88 -0.95 -16.85 15.78
CA TYR A 88 -0.67 -18.11 16.45
C TYR A 88 0.08 -19.06 15.52
N VAL A 89 1.13 -19.68 16.03
CA VAL A 89 1.77 -20.83 15.38
C VAL A 89 1.06 -22.07 15.88
N ALA A 90 0.82 -23.04 15.00
CA ALA A 90 0.46 -24.37 15.46
C ALA A 90 1.60 -24.85 16.39
N GLU A 91 1.33 -24.96 17.69
CA GLU A 91 2.26 -25.66 18.58
C GLU A 91 2.41 -27.10 18.06
N PRO A 92 3.57 -27.74 18.25
CA PRO A 92 3.71 -29.19 18.03
C PRO A 92 2.54 -29.88 18.72
N PHE A 93 1.86 -30.79 18.03
CA PHE A 93 0.69 -31.48 18.58
C PHE A 93 1.02 -32.04 19.96
N ARG A 94 0.52 -31.37 20.99
CA ARG A 94 0.48 -31.88 22.35
C ARG A 94 -0.90 -32.51 22.47
N PRO A 95 -1.01 -33.83 22.66
CA PRO A 95 -2.32 -34.41 22.95
C PRO A 95 -2.87 -33.66 24.16
N ALA A 96 -4.01 -33.00 23.96
CA ALA A 96 -4.72 -32.36 25.06
C ALA A 96 -4.92 -33.41 26.16
N PRO A 97 -4.76 -33.06 27.45
CA PRO A 97 -5.16 -33.96 28.51
C PRO A 97 -6.57 -34.44 28.21
N GLU A 98 -6.80 -35.76 28.26
CA GLU A 98 -8.11 -36.31 27.92
C GLU A 98 -9.18 -35.57 28.73
N PRO A 99 -10.22 -35.03 28.09
CA PRO A 99 -11.25 -34.30 28.81
C PRO A 99 -11.84 -35.22 29.86
N VAL A 100 -11.79 -34.80 31.13
CA VAL A 100 -12.47 -35.51 32.20
C VAL A 100 -13.95 -35.61 31.81
N LYS A 101 -14.45 -36.84 31.74
CA LYS A 101 -15.77 -37.13 31.17
C LYS A 101 -16.86 -36.37 31.95
N GLY A 102 -17.44 -35.35 31.32
CA GLY A 102 -18.49 -34.50 31.91
C GLY A 102 -18.06 -33.07 32.26
N GLU A 103 -16.78 -32.74 32.15
CA GLU A 103 -16.29 -31.37 32.30
C GLU A 103 -16.03 -30.72 30.94
N PRO A 104 -16.50 -29.49 30.69
CA PRO A 104 -16.11 -28.75 29.50
C PRO A 104 -14.59 -28.52 29.53
N PRO A 105 -13.92 -28.53 28.36
CA PRO A 105 -12.49 -28.24 28.31
C PRO A 105 -12.20 -26.89 28.96
N THR A 106 -11.46 -26.91 30.06
CA THR A 106 -11.03 -25.71 30.78
C THR A 106 -9.80 -25.17 30.08
N VAL A 107 -9.99 -24.11 29.31
CA VAL A 107 -8.85 -23.36 28.77
C VAL A 107 -8.29 -22.50 29.88
N ASP A 108 -7.02 -22.68 30.25
CA ASP A 108 -6.36 -21.86 31.26
C ASP A 108 -6.27 -20.41 30.76
N PRO A 109 -6.98 -19.45 31.38
CA PRO A 109 -7.01 -18.07 30.91
C PRO A 109 -5.61 -17.41 30.90
N LYS A 110 -4.69 -17.88 31.74
CA LYS A 110 -3.31 -17.37 31.78
C LYS A 110 -2.49 -17.86 30.60
N ALA A 111 -2.61 -19.14 30.27
CA ALA A 111 -1.93 -19.73 29.12
C ALA A 111 -2.40 -19.09 27.81
N ASP A 112 -3.70 -18.85 27.67
CA ASP A 112 -4.29 -18.16 26.52
C ASP A 112 -3.76 -16.74 26.35
N GLU A 113 -3.71 -15.97 27.44
CA GLU A 113 -3.20 -14.61 27.42
C GLU A 113 -1.71 -14.58 27.05
N GLU A 114 -0.91 -15.50 27.57
CA GLU A 114 0.51 -15.60 27.22
C GLU A 114 0.71 -15.92 25.73
N LEU A 115 -0.08 -16.86 25.18
CA LEU A 115 -0.07 -17.18 23.75
C LEU A 115 -0.48 -15.97 22.90
N ARG A 116 -1.49 -15.22 23.33
CA ARG A 116 -1.95 -14.00 22.67
C ARG A 116 -0.84 -12.95 22.62
N GLN A 117 -0.16 -12.68 23.74
CA GLN A 117 0.96 -11.73 23.80
C GLN A 117 2.10 -12.15 22.87
N LYS A 118 2.48 -13.44 22.87
CA LYS A 118 3.49 -13.98 21.94
C LYS A 118 3.08 -13.80 20.47
N GLY A 119 1.82 -14.05 20.15
CA GLY A 119 1.27 -13.86 18.81
C GLY A 119 1.31 -12.40 18.35
N LEU A 120 1.02 -11.45 19.26
CA LEU A 120 1.10 -10.01 18.99
C LEU A 120 2.55 -9.55 18.80
N ASP A 121 3.48 -10.05 19.62
CA ASP A 121 4.92 -9.78 19.49
C ASP A 121 5.45 -10.23 18.14
N ARG A 122 5.04 -11.43 17.72
CA ARG A 122 5.39 -11.97 16.42
C ARG A 122 4.83 -11.10 15.28
N ALA A 123 3.54 -10.76 15.34
CA ALA A 123 2.90 -9.94 14.31
C ALA A 123 3.59 -8.56 14.16
N LEU A 124 3.97 -7.93 15.27
CA LEU A 124 4.72 -6.68 15.26
C LEU A 124 6.11 -6.85 14.63
N LYS A 125 6.85 -7.89 15.01
CA LYS A 125 8.19 -8.18 14.45
C LYS A 125 8.13 -8.45 12.94
N GLU A 126 7.18 -9.26 12.49
CA GLU A 126 6.95 -9.52 11.07
C GLU A 126 6.57 -8.23 10.32
N GLY A 127 5.73 -7.40 10.92
CA GLY A 127 5.37 -6.07 10.39
C GLY A 127 6.59 -5.16 10.24
N LEU A 128 7.46 -5.08 11.24
CA LEU A 128 8.71 -4.32 11.18
C LEU A 128 9.65 -4.84 10.09
N LEU A 129 9.85 -6.16 10.01
CA LEU A 129 10.73 -6.77 9.01
C LEU A 129 10.20 -6.49 7.61
N ASN A 130 8.92 -6.76 7.35
CA ASN A 130 8.28 -6.45 6.07
C ASN A 130 8.38 -4.96 5.73
N GLY A 131 8.08 -4.09 6.70
CA GLY A 131 8.14 -2.65 6.52
C GLY A 131 9.55 -2.17 6.15
N LEU A 132 10.57 -2.66 6.83
CA LEU A 132 11.96 -2.30 6.58
C LEU A 132 12.44 -2.82 5.23
N SER A 133 12.21 -4.10 4.92
CA SER A 133 12.63 -4.71 3.66
C SER A 133 12.00 -4.02 2.45
N LEU A 134 10.68 -3.80 2.48
CA LEU A 134 9.96 -3.13 1.39
C LEU A 134 10.37 -1.65 1.27
N SER A 135 10.59 -0.95 2.40
CA SER A 135 11.00 0.45 2.36
C SER A 135 12.41 0.62 1.78
N ILE A 136 13.36 -0.21 2.21
CA ILE A 136 14.74 -0.15 1.71
C ILE A 136 14.78 -0.45 0.22
N VAL A 137 14.17 -1.55 -0.21
CA VAL A 137 14.15 -1.96 -1.62
C VAL A 137 13.39 -0.94 -2.47
N GLY A 138 12.18 -0.56 -2.04
CA GLY A 138 11.36 0.43 -2.72
C GLY A 138 12.05 1.79 -2.86
N ALA A 139 12.68 2.29 -1.80
CA ALA A 139 13.43 3.54 -1.82
C ALA A 139 14.66 3.46 -2.73
N ALA A 140 15.45 2.38 -2.66
CA ALA A 140 16.65 2.22 -3.46
C ALA A 140 16.32 2.18 -4.97
N VAL A 141 15.33 1.37 -5.35
CA VAL A 141 14.92 1.24 -6.76
C VAL A 141 14.27 2.55 -7.24
N LEU A 142 13.43 3.20 -6.43
CA LEU A 142 12.83 4.50 -6.76
C LEU A 142 13.90 5.57 -6.95
N ALA A 143 14.86 5.67 -6.03
CA ALA A 143 15.95 6.64 -6.09
C ALA A 143 16.78 6.46 -7.36
N LEU A 144 17.17 5.21 -7.67
CA LEU A 144 17.94 4.90 -8.87
C LEU A 144 17.18 5.28 -10.15
N HIS A 145 15.92 4.86 -10.28
CA HIS A 145 15.14 5.09 -11.50
C HIS A 145 14.75 6.56 -11.67
N THR A 146 14.43 7.26 -10.59
CA THR A 146 14.14 8.70 -10.64
C THR A 146 15.39 9.51 -10.95
N TRP A 147 16.56 9.09 -10.45
CA TRP A 147 17.85 9.70 -10.81
C TRP A 147 18.18 9.47 -12.28
N SER A 148 18.05 8.23 -12.79
CA SER A 148 18.26 7.91 -14.21
C SER A 148 17.33 8.72 -15.10
N ARG A 149 16.04 8.84 -14.72
CA ARG A 149 15.07 9.64 -15.44
C ARG A 149 15.47 11.11 -15.49
N ARG A 150 15.88 11.68 -14.34
CA ARG A 150 16.33 13.07 -14.28
C ARG A 150 17.59 13.32 -15.13
N ARG A 151 18.50 12.36 -15.23
CA ARG A 151 19.72 12.49 -16.03
C ARG A 151 19.45 12.41 -17.55
N LEU A 152 18.45 11.64 -17.96
CA LEU A 152 18.23 11.31 -19.38
C LEU A 152 17.14 12.13 -20.07
N GLU A 153 16.13 12.61 -19.33
CA GLU A 153 15.03 13.37 -19.93
C GLU A 153 15.39 14.84 -20.14
N THR A 154 15.17 15.34 -21.36
CA THR A 154 15.24 16.79 -21.67
C THR A 154 14.06 17.55 -21.04
N GLU A 155 14.14 18.88 -20.99
CA GLU A 155 13.07 19.72 -20.44
C GLU A 155 11.72 19.55 -21.18
N GLU A 156 11.75 19.44 -22.51
CA GLU A 156 10.56 19.18 -23.33
C GLU A 156 9.96 17.79 -23.02
N GLU A 157 10.83 16.78 -22.93
CA GLU A 157 10.44 15.41 -22.62
C GLU A 157 9.79 15.30 -21.23
N ARG A 158 10.32 16.01 -20.24
CA ARG A 158 9.79 16.07 -18.87
C ARG A 158 8.40 16.69 -18.79
N ARG A 159 8.02 17.54 -19.75
CA ARG A 159 6.68 18.15 -19.83
C ARG A 159 5.73 17.43 -20.78
N GLY A 160 6.25 16.41 -21.47
CA GLY A 160 5.53 15.61 -22.45
C GLY A 160 4.47 14.69 -21.83
N ILE A 161 3.67 14.08 -22.71
CA ILE A 161 2.53 13.22 -22.38
C ILE A 161 2.88 12.12 -21.33
N PRO A 162 4.02 11.40 -21.40
CA PRO A 162 4.32 10.35 -20.43
C PRO A 162 4.38 10.84 -18.99
N HIS A 163 4.93 12.04 -18.76
CA HIS A 163 4.99 12.65 -17.44
C HIS A 163 3.59 13.00 -16.92
N ARG A 164 2.74 13.57 -17.78
CA ARG A 164 1.35 13.95 -17.43
C ARG A 164 0.53 12.72 -17.06
N VAL A 165 0.61 11.66 -17.88
CA VAL A 165 -0.04 10.38 -17.61
C VAL A 165 0.45 9.79 -16.29
N TYR A 166 1.76 9.80 -16.05
CA TYR A 166 2.33 9.34 -14.78
C TYR A 166 1.78 10.11 -13.57
N LEU A 167 1.71 11.45 -13.63
CA LEU A 167 1.13 12.25 -12.55
C LEU A 167 -0.35 11.95 -12.31
N ILE A 168 -1.15 11.86 -13.38
CA ILE A 168 -2.59 11.57 -13.27
C ILE A 168 -2.83 10.15 -12.73
N LEU A 169 -2.03 9.17 -13.16
CA LEU A 169 -2.10 7.80 -12.64
C LEU A 169 -1.81 7.76 -11.14
N LEU A 170 -0.75 8.42 -10.68
CA LEU A 170 -0.40 8.45 -9.26
C LEU A 170 -1.41 9.25 -8.43
N LEU A 171 -1.93 10.35 -8.99
CA LEU A 171 -2.99 11.13 -8.38
C LEU A 171 -4.25 10.27 -8.16
N ALA A 172 -4.70 9.56 -9.20
CA ALA A 172 -5.86 8.69 -9.12
C ALA A 172 -5.62 7.51 -8.17
N LEU A 173 -4.48 6.84 -8.28
CA LEU A 173 -4.11 5.71 -7.45
C LEU A 173 -4.11 6.06 -5.97
N PHE A 174 -3.32 7.06 -5.56
CA PHE A 174 -3.23 7.43 -4.15
C PHE A 174 -4.48 8.15 -3.66
N GLY A 175 -5.21 8.84 -4.55
CA GLY A 175 -6.52 9.41 -4.22
C GLY A 175 -7.54 8.34 -3.84
N VAL A 176 -7.65 7.27 -4.64
CA VAL A 176 -8.54 6.14 -4.33
C VAL A 176 -8.11 5.45 -3.03
N VAL A 177 -6.82 5.15 -2.86
CA VAL A 177 -6.31 4.55 -1.63
C VAL A 177 -6.69 5.40 -0.42
N THR A 178 -6.39 6.70 -0.43
CA THR A 178 -6.72 7.61 0.67
C THR A 178 -8.23 7.72 0.91
N LEU A 179 -9.05 7.83 -0.15
CA LEU A 179 -10.52 7.94 -0.01
C LEU A 179 -11.15 6.68 0.59
N VAL A 180 -10.57 5.50 0.35
CA VAL A 180 -11.06 4.24 0.93
C VAL A 180 -10.53 4.07 2.35
N THR A 181 -9.23 4.27 2.57
CA THR A 181 -8.61 3.94 3.86
C THR A 181 -8.86 4.99 4.94
N LEU A 182 -8.98 6.28 4.59
CA LEU A 182 -9.11 7.34 5.58
C LEU A 182 -10.44 7.27 6.36
N PRO A 183 -11.61 7.13 5.72
CA PRO A 183 -12.86 6.95 6.47
C PRO A 183 -12.88 5.67 7.31
N SER A 184 -12.36 4.56 6.76
CA SER A 184 -12.25 3.29 7.50
C SER A 184 -11.35 3.44 8.72
N ALA A 185 -10.19 4.09 8.56
CA ALA A 185 -9.25 4.33 9.64
C ALA A 185 -9.87 5.17 10.77
N ILE A 186 -10.60 6.23 10.42
CA ILE A 186 -11.31 7.06 11.39
C ILE A 186 -12.36 6.23 12.13
N TYR A 187 -13.22 5.53 11.37
CA TYR A 187 -14.28 4.71 11.96
C TYR A 187 -13.73 3.62 12.89
N GLU A 188 -12.76 2.84 12.43
CA GLU A 188 -12.15 1.76 13.22
C GLU A 188 -11.42 2.29 14.45
N SER A 189 -10.74 3.45 14.34
CA SER A 189 -10.03 4.05 15.49
C SER A 189 -11.02 4.55 16.54
N LEU A 190 -12.07 5.26 16.12
CA LEU A 190 -13.13 5.72 17.03
C LEU A 190 -13.84 4.53 17.67
N ARG A 191 -14.17 3.51 16.87
CA ARG A 191 -14.79 2.28 17.36
C ARG A 191 -13.94 1.60 18.42
N TYR A 192 -12.62 1.52 18.21
CA TYR A 192 -11.69 0.89 19.16
C TYR A 192 -11.61 1.61 20.51
N TYR A 193 -11.65 2.94 20.52
CA TYR A 193 -11.55 3.73 21.76
C TYR A 193 -12.90 3.99 22.45
N LEU A 194 -14.00 4.03 21.70
CA LEU A 194 -15.32 4.41 22.23
C LEU A 194 -16.21 3.19 22.56
N LEU A 195 -15.93 2.00 22.01
CA LEU A 195 -16.72 0.80 22.29
C LEU A 195 -15.88 -0.22 23.08
N ASP A 196 -16.19 -0.38 24.37
CA ASP A 196 -15.51 -1.30 25.29
C ASP A 196 -15.60 -2.78 24.89
N THR A 197 -16.59 -3.15 24.06
CA THR A 197 -16.90 -4.54 23.72
C THR A 197 -15.89 -5.23 22.79
N MET A 198 -14.97 -4.48 22.17
CA MET A 198 -14.10 -5.01 21.11
C MET A 198 -12.64 -5.30 21.52
N ARG A 199 -12.24 -5.06 22.77
CA ARG A 199 -10.91 -5.52 23.25
C ARG A 199 -10.74 -7.04 23.12
N GLN A 200 -11.84 -7.80 23.23
CA GLN A 200 -11.83 -9.26 23.17
C GLN A 200 -12.17 -9.84 21.79
N ASP A 201 -12.72 -9.06 20.86
CA ASP A 201 -13.17 -9.56 19.55
C ASP A 201 -12.05 -9.45 18.49
N TYR A 202 -11.85 -10.52 17.73
CA TYR A 202 -10.82 -10.66 16.68
C TYR A 202 -11.15 -9.87 15.39
N GLY A 203 -11.75 -8.69 15.51
CA GLY A 203 -12.16 -7.85 14.39
C GLY A 203 -10.99 -7.15 13.67
N ASN A 204 -11.34 -6.31 12.69
CA ASN A 204 -10.39 -5.45 11.99
C ASN A 204 -9.74 -4.47 12.97
N ARG A 205 -8.40 -4.46 13.01
CA ARG A 205 -7.63 -3.55 13.87
C ARG A 205 -7.33 -2.24 13.14
N PRO A 206 -7.56 -1.08 13.78
CA PRO A 206 -7.46 0.23 13.12
C PRO A 206 -6.05 0.56 12.61
N GLY A 207 -5.00 0.04 13.26
CA GLY A 207 -3.63 0.45 12.96
C GLY A 207 -3.20 0.17 11.51
N GLY A 208 -3.78 -0.84 10.84
CA GLY A 208 -3.51 -1.09 9.42
C GLY A 208 -4.04 0.02 8.51
N ALA A 209 -5.35 0.26 8.56
CA ALA A 209 -6.00 1.29 7.74
C ALA A 209 -5.46 2.68 8.06
N LEU A 210 -5.23 2.99 9.35
CA LEU A 210 -4.69 4.27 9.79
C LEU A 210 -3.27 4.49 9.30
N ALA A 211 -2.39 3.49 9.39
CA ALA A 211 -1.03 3.62 8.90
C ALA A 211 -0.99 3.86 7.39
N THR A 212 -1.79 3.12 6.61
CA THR A 212 -1.89 3.35 5.16
C THR A 212 -2.41 4.75 4.85
N ALA A 213 -3.45 5.21 5.54
CA ALA A 213 -3.98 6.56 5.33
C ALA A 213 -2.93 7.64 5.63
N LEU A 214 -2.19 7.51 6.74
CA LEU A 214 -1.15 8.45 7.15
C LEU A 214 0.00 8.56 6.16
N VAL A 215 0.35 7.46 5.46
CA VAL A 215 1.42 7.46 4.45
C VAL A 215 0.88 7.89 3.08
N ALA A 216 -0.28 7.38 2.67
CA ALA A 216 -0.84 7.65 1.35
C ALA A 216 -1.31 9.11 1.19
N LEU A 217 -1.86 9.72 2.24
CA LEU A 217 -2.41 11.08 2.20
C LEU A 217 -1.35 12.14 1.80
N PRO A 218 -0.16 12.21 2.43
CA PRO A 218 0.91 13.11 2.00
C PRO A 218 1.37 12.86 0.56
N VAL A 219 1.44 11.60 0.13
CA VAL A 219 1.84 11.23 -1.23
C VAL A 219 0.79 11.72 -2.24
N TRP A 220 -0.50 11.49 -1.96
CA TRP A 220 -1.59 12.00 -2.77
C TRP A 220 -1.55 13.53 -2.86
N ALA A 221 -1.37 14.23 -1.74
CA ALA A 221 -1.28 15.69 -1.71
C ALA A 221 -0.10 16.23 -2.55
N TYR A 222 1.05 15.54 -2.52
CA TYR A 222 2.20 15.87 -3.37
C TYR A 222 1.86 15.78 -4.86
N TYR A 223 1.21 14.69 -5.30
CA TYR A 223 0.83 14.52 -6.70
C TYR A 223 -0.32 15.42 -7.13
N LEU A 224 -1.26 15.73 -6.24
CA LEU A 224 -2.34 16.70 -6.49
C LEU A 224 -1.76 18.09 -6.77
N ARG A 225 -0.81 18.54 -5.93
CA ARG A 225 -0.10 19.80 -6.16
C ARG A 225 0.63 19.80 -7.51
N GLY A 226 1.27 18.69 -7.86
CA GLY A 226 1.94 18.51 -9.16
C GLY A 226 0.98 18.63 -10.34
N ALA A 227 -0.16 17.94 -10.28
CA ALA A 227 -1.18 17.95 -11.32
C ALA A 227 -1.82 19.36 -11.49
N ILE A 228 -2.14 20.05 -10.38
CA ILE A 228 -2.63 21.43 -10.43
C ILE A 228 -1.59 22.36 -11.05
N GLY A 229 -0.32 22.22 -10.65
CA GLY A 229 0.78 23.02 -11.20
C GLY A 229 0.97 22.82 -12.71
N MET A 230 0.74 21.61 -13.20
CA MET A 230 0.76 21.29 -14.63
C MET A 230 -0.38 22.00 -15.38
N LEU A 231 -1.61 21.97 -14.86
CA LEU A 231 -2.76 22.61 -15.50
C LEU A 231 -2.63 24.14 -15.56
N ARG A 232 -2.13 24.76 -14.48
CA ARG A 232 -1.93 26.22 -14.44
C ARG A 232 -0.91 26.72 -15.46
N LYS A 233 0.14 25.93 -15.74
CA LYS A 233 1.15 26.27 -16.75
C LYS A 233 0.67 26.04 -18.18
N GLY A 234 -0.31 25.17 -18.40
CA GLY A 234 -0.90 24.92 -19.72
C GLY A 234 -1.90 25.97 -20.19
N ASN A 235 -2.38 26.85 -19.31
CA ASN A 235 -3.33 27.93 -19.63
C ASN A 235 -2.66 29.32 -19.73
N GLY A 236 -1.33 29.37 -19.77
CA GLY A 236 -0.53 30.60 -19.81
C GLY A 236 0.18 30.87 -21.15
N ASP A 237 -0.07 30.01 -22.15
CA ASP A 237 0.32 30.17 -23.55
C ASP A 237 -0.95 30.35 -24.40
#